data_AF-A0A965PMS3-F1
#
_entry.id   AF-A0A965PMS3-F1
#
_cell.length_a   1.000
_cell.length_b   1.000
_cell.length_c   1.000
_cell.angle_alpha   90.00
_cell.angle_beta   90.00
_cell.angle_gamma   90.00
#
_symmetry.space_group_name_H-M   'P 1'
#
loop_
_entity.id
_entity.type
_entity.pdbx_description
1 polymer ?
#
loop_
_entity_poly.entity_id
_entity_poly.type
_entity_poly.pdbx_seq_one_letter_code
_entity_poly.pdbx_strand_id
1 'polypeptide(L)'
;MNCNICQRAIKKEGACIVCELKVKACLVELPALQYEAGYHLAPARTGSGAVSAERSIGINVNALDFSMATDLLHILHGYEVPIRIGRGLTPPAYLDKEPTIDAEVEATCAFHLAHLEYSLFQPWAVEFASDVYGLHAKGRAAAKKFSEQARRIPCPSDDCKRFVVIDVENLSDEVSCFGCKQSWTVARLVKLAMSNPHRKFFLDVEAISLWLKISQREIYRIVKRHDIEKRGSLYNFGDILKVVQV
;
A
#
# COMPACT_ATOMS: atom_id res chain seq x y z
N MET A 1 6.40 28.41 1.54
CA MET A 1 7.17 27.20 1.18
C MET A 1 6.36 25.97 1.53
N ASN A 2 6.47 24.91 0.73
CA ASN A 2 5.67 23.70 0.87
C ASN A 2 6.55 22.50 1.18
N CYS A 3 6.02 21.53 1.91
CA CYS A 3 6.67 20.26 2.17
C CYS A 3 6.91 19.50 0.87
N ASN A 4 8.15 19.02 0.67
CA ASN A 4 8.52 18.26 -0.51
C ASN A 4 7.61 17.03 -0.70
N ILE A 5 7.22 16.36 0.39
CA ILE A 5 6.41 15.13 0.36
C ILE A 5 4.90 15.42 0.25
N CYS A 6 4.32 16.13 1.24
CA CYS A 6 2.85 16.27 1.34
C CYS A 6 2.31 17.62 0.85
N GLN A 7 3.16 18.51 0.34
CA GLN A 7 2.80 19.82 -0.21
C GLN A 7 2.10 20.78 0.76
N ARG A 8 2.04 20.45 2.07
CA ARG A 8 1.53 21.35 3.11
C ARG A 8 2.49 22.50 3.37
N ALA A 9 1.97 23.66 3.75
CA ALA A 9 2.78 24.81 4.13
C ALA A 9 3.65 24.51 5.37
N ILE A 10 4.95 24.84 5.30
CA ILE A 10 5.92 24.61 6.38
C ILE A 10 6.80 25.85 6.63
N LYS A 11 7.53 25.84 7.74
CA LYS A 11 8.43 26.92 8.18
C LYS A 11 9.91 26.67 7.86
N LYS A 12 10.32 25.42 7.66
CA LYS A 12 11.70 24.98 7.33
C LYS A 12 11.69 24.37 5.93
N GLU A 13 12.77 24.49 5.18
CA GLU A 13 12.91 23.80 3.87
C GLU A 13 12.93 22.28 4.07
N GLY A 14 12.56 21.51 3.03
CA GLY A 14 12.54 20.05 3.08
C GLY A 14 11.17 19.43 3.41
N ALA A 15 11.17 18.36 4.21
CA ALA A 15 9.95 17.68 4.65
C ALA A 15 9.35 18.32 5.91
N CYS A 16 8.03 18.17 6.09
CA CYS A 16 7.40 18.53 7.35
C CYS A 16 7.70 17.49 8.43
N ILE A 17 7.65 17.89 9.70
CA ILE A 17 7.91 17.03 10.86
C ILE A 17 7.06 15.74 10.81
N VAL A 18 5.80 15.84 10.37
CA VAL A 18 4.91 14.67 10.28
C VAL A 18 5.39 13.67 9.24
N CYS A 19 5.82 14.13 8.07
CA CYS A 19 6.35 13.26 7.02
C CYS A 19 7.69 12.65 7.44
N GLU A 20 8.58 13.45 8.04
CA GLU A 20 9.86 12.95 8.56
C GLU A 20 9.66 11.85 9.61
N LEU A 21 8.80 12.10 10.61
CA LEU A 21 8.49 11.10 11.64
C LEU A 21 7.88 9.83 11.05
N LYS A 22 7.04 9.95 10.02
CA LYS A 22 6.44 8.79 9.36
C LYS A 22 7.48 7.95 8.61
N VAL A 23 8.34 8.58 7.80
CA VAL A 23 9.42 7.86 7.09
C VAL A 23 10.37 7.21 8.10
N LYS A 24 10.74 7.94 9.15
CA LYS A 24 11.58 7.42 10.24
C LYS A 24 10.96 6.20 10.89
N ALA A 25 9.68 6.26 11.25
CA ALA A 25 8.98 5.14 11.88
C ALA A 25 8.96 3.90 10.98
N CYS A 26 8.71 4.07 9.68
CA CYS A 26 8.75 2.98 8.71
C CYS A 26 10.16 2.35 8.64
N LEU A 27 11.21 3.15 8.48
CA LEU A 27 12.61 2.67 8.40
C LEU A 27 13.04 1.92 9.66
N VAL A 28 12.62 2.37 10.85
CA VAL A 28 12.92 1.69 12.13
C VAL A 28 12.25 0.31 12.21
N GLU A 29 11.06 0.15 11.64
CA GLU A 29 10.31 -1.11 11.74
C GLU A 29 10.74 -2.14 10.68
N LEU A 30 11.29 -1.71 9.54
CA LEU A 30 11.62 -2.59 8.40
C LEU A 30 12.47 -3.83 8.77
N PRO A 31 13.58 -3.73 9.54
CA PRO A 31 14.38 -4.90 9.89
C PRO A 31 13.57 -5.95 10.68
N ALA A 32 12.76 -5.49 11.64
CA ALA A 32 11.89 -6.39 12.40
C ALA A 32 10.84 -7.07 11.51
N LEU A 33 10.26 -6.34 10.55
CA LEU A 33 9.30 -6.90 9.60
C LEU A 33 9.92 -7.94 8.67
N GLN A 34 11.16 -7.71 8.22
CA GLN A 34 11.89 -8.68 7.38
C GLN A 34 12.17 -9.96 8.15
N TYR A 35 12.69 -9.84 9.38
CA TYR A 35 12.92 -10.98 10.26
C TYR A 35 11.63 -11.75 10.55
N GLU A 36 10.55 -11.02 10.85
CA GLU A 36 9.26 -11.63 11.17
C GLU A 36 8.59 -12.33 9.98
N ALA A 37 8.77 -11.82 8.77
CA ALA A 37 8.28 -12.47 7.55
C ALA A 37 8.80 -13.91 7.42
N GLY A 38 10.03 -14.18 7.88
CA GLY A 38 10.61 -15.53 7.93
C GLY A 38 9.80 -16.54 8.76
N TYR A 39 9.03 -16.10 9.74
CA TYR A 39 8.14 -16.98 10.52
C TYR A 39 6.80 -17.27 9.83
N HIS A 40 6.51 -16.57 8.73
CA HIS A 40 5.23 -16.64 8.02
C HIS A 40 5.34 -17.28 6.62
N LEU A 41 6.43 -18.02 6.38
CA LEU A 41 6.67 -18.82 5.18
C LEU A 41 5.66 -19.95 5.00
N ALA A 42 5.08 -20.46 6.10
CA ALA A 42 4.06 -21.48 6.03
C ALA A 42 2.82 -20.97 5.26
N PRO A 43 2.20 -21.82 4.41
CA PRO A 43 1.04 -21.44 3.61
C PRO A 43 -0.04 -20.80 4.48
N ALA A 44 -0.54 -19.64 4.04
CA ALA A 44 -1.72 -19.06 4.65
C ALA A 44 -2.93 -19.99 4.40
N ARG A 45 -3.76 -20.21 5.43
CA ARG A 45 -5.14 -20.65 5.22
C ARG A 45 -5.87 -19.47 4.61
N THR A 46 -5.85 -19.33 3.29
CA THR A 46 -6.73 -18.38 2.61
C THR A 46 -8.17 -18.83 2.86
N GLY A 47 -8.86 -18.09 3.72
CA GLY A 47 -10.24 -18.36 4.13
C GLY A 47 -11.24 -17.99 3.05
N SER A 48 -11.05 -18.45 1.81
CA SER A 48 -11.97 -18.20 0.69
C SER A 48 -13.31 -18.93 0.82
N GLY A 49 -13.54 -19.68 1.91
CA GLY A 49 -14.81 -20.34 2.17
C GLY A 49 -15.18 -21.44 1.17
N ALA A 50 -14.30 -21.75 0.20
CA ALA A 50 -14.39 -22.93 -0.61
C ALA A 50 -14.09 -24.16 0.26
N VAL A 51 -14.91 -25.18 0.13
CA VAL A 51 -14.75 -26.47 0.81
C VAL A 51 -13.57 -27.20 0.18
N SER A 52 -12.34 -26.79 0.49
CA SER A 52 -11.17 -27.62 0.30
C SER A 52 -10.47 -27.75 1.65
N ALA A 53 -10.51 -28.97 2.18
CA ALA A 53 -9.76 -29.36 3.38
C ALA A 53 -8.27 -29.59 3.06
N GLU A 54 -7.83 -29.31 1.83
CA GLU A 54 -6.45 -29.50 1.42
C GLU A 54 -5.61 -28.31 1.89
N ARG A 55 -4.60 -28.61 2.73
CA ARG A 55 -3.48 -27.69 2.93
C ARG A 55 -2.84 -27.46 1.56
N SER A 56 -2.82 -26.21 1.09
CA SER A 56 -1.94 -25.86 -0.01
C SER A 56 -0.51 -26.21 0.41
N ILE A 57 0.17 -27.06 -0.38
CA ILE A 57 1.58 -27.44 -0.18
C ILE A 57 2.52 -26.26 -0.55
N GLY A 58 1.96 -25.08 -0.85
CA GLY A 58 2.70 -23.91 -1.30
C GLY A 58 3.36 -23.14 -0.15
N ILE A 59 4.52 -22.54 -0.43
CA ILE A 59 5.16 -21.56 0.46
C ILE A 59 4.48 -20.21 0.25
N ASN A 60 4.37 -19.41 1.32
CA ASN A 60 3.94 -18.02 1.20
C ASN A 60 5.04 -17.21 0.47
N VAL A 61 4.86 -17.01 -0.84
CA VAL A 61 5.85 -16.35 -1.71
C VAL A 61 6.14 -14.93 -1.26
N ASN A 62 5.13 -14.19 -0.78
CA ASN A 62 5.29 -12.82 -0.30
C ASN A 62 6.18 -12.76 0.96
N ALA A 63 5.99 -13.72 1.88
CA ALA A 63 6.84 -13.83 3.07
C ALA A 63 8.26 -14.28 2.72
N LEU A 64 8.41 -15.18 1.75
CA LEU A 64 9.72 -15.64 1.28
C LEU A 64 10.51 -14.51 0.64
N ASP A 65 9.92 -13.82 -0.34
CA ASP A 65 10.54 -12.71 -1.06
C ASP A 65 10.96 -11.59 -0.09
N PHE A 66 10.06 -11.19 0.81
CA PHE A 66 10.37 -10.15 1.79
C PHE A 66 11.46 -10.59 2.81
N SER A 67 11.46 -11.86 3.22
CA SER A 67 12.51 -12.41 4.11
C SER A 67 13.90 -12.44 3.46
N MET A 68 13.97 -12.60 2.14
CA MET A 68 15.22 -12.54 1.38
C MET A 68 15.71 -11.12 1.13
N ALA A 69 14.87 -10.11 1.38
CA ALA A 69 15.19 -8.69 1.30
C ALA A 69 15.78 -8.23 -0.05
N THR A 70 15.57 -8.98 -1.13
CA THR A 70 16.11 -8.71 -2.48
C THR A 70 15.65 -7.34 -2.99
N ASP A 71 14.34 -7.15 -3.08
CA ASP A 71 13.72 -5.88 -3.50
C ASP A 71 14.00 -4.75 -2.49
N LEU A 72 13.96 -5.07 -1.19
CA LEU A 72 14.19 -4.10 -0.12
C LEU A 72 15.59 -3.49 -0.21
N LEU A 73 16.61 -4.34 -0.27
CA LEU A 73 18.00 -3.91 -0.37
C LEU A 73 18.25 -3.23 -1.72
N HIS A 74 17.72 -3.75 -2.82
CA HIS A 74 17.87 -3.12 -4.13
C HIS A 74 17.37 -1.66 -4.13
N ILE A 75 16.18 -1.42 -3.60
CA ILE A 75 15.60 -0.07 -3.51
C ILE A 75 16.43 0.82 -2.59
N LEU A 76 16.74 0.36 -1.36
CA LEU A 76 17.45 1.20 -0.39
C LEU A 76 18.90 1.47 -0.81
N HIS A 77 19.61 0.50 -1.39
CA HIS A 77 20.95 0.72 -1.95
C HIS A 77 20.93 1.68 -3.15
N GLY A 78 19.85 1.68 -3.94
CA GLY A 78 19.62 2.65 -5.01
C GLY A 78 19.67 4.11 -4.53
N TYR A 79 19.09 4.38 -3.35
CA TYR A 79 19.13 5.70 -2.71
C TYR A 79 20.42 5.98 -1.95
N GLU A 80 21.13 4.95 -1.50
CA GLU A 80 22.40 5.11 -0.81
C GLU A 80 23.49 5.69 -1.72
N VAL A 81 23.52 5.31 -3.00
CA VAL A 81 24.45 5.84 -4.01
C VAL A 81 24.43 7.38 -4.07
N PRO A 82 23.31 8.06 -4.36
CA PRO A 82 23.28 9.52 -4.43
C PRO A 82 23.54 10.18 -3.06
N ILE A 83 23.15 9.56 -1.94
CA ILE A 83 23.44 10.10 -0.60
C ILE A 83 24.95 10.12 -0.35
N ARG A 84 25.64 9.01 -0.65
CA ARG A 84 27.09 8.91 -0.46
C ARG A 84 27.84 9.89 -1.35
N ILE A 85 27.45 10.00 -2.63
CA ILE A 85 28.02 10.99 -3.55
C ILE A 85 27.79 12.41 -3.03
N GLY A 86 26.55 12.75 -2.70
CA GLY A 86 26.17 14.09 -2.28
C GLY A 86 26.74 14.51 -0.92
N ARG A 87 27.16 13.56 -0.10
CA ARG A 87 27.81 13.79 1.21
C ARG A 87 29.30 13.49 1.25
N GLY A 88 29.92 13.12 0.12
CA GLY A 88 31.33 12.78 0.04
C GLY A 88 31.74 11.59 0.91
N LEU A 89 30.85 10.61 1.08
CA LEU A 89 31.09 9.39 1.86
C LEU A 89 31.77 8.32 1.00
N THR A 90 32.30 7.28 1.66
CA THR A 90 32.90 6.11 0.99
C THR A 90 31.93 5.55 -0.06
N PRO A 91 32.35 5.42 -1.33
CA PRO A 91 31.49 4.87 -2.38
C PRO A 91 31.08 3.41 -2.09
N PRO A 92 29.89 2.95 -2.53
CA PRO A 92 29.40 1.60 -2.27
C PRO A 92 30.33 0.47 -2.68
N ALA A 93 31.10 0.65 -3.76
CA ALA A 93 32.03 -0.36 -4.27
C ALA A 93 33.17 -0.71 -3.30
N TYR A 94 33.41 0.12 -2.28
CA TYR A 94 34.45 -0.07 -1.27
C TYR A 94 33.90 -0.46 0.10
N LEU A 95 32.61 -0.76 0.19
CA LEU A 95 32.00 -1.26 1.42
C LEU A 95 32.13 -2.77 1.48
N ASP A 96 32.55 -3.27 2.62
CA ASP A 96 32.45 -4.69 2.92
C ASP A 96 30.97 -5.05 3.06
N LYS A 97 30.58 -6.19 2.46
CA LYS A 97 29.23 -6.72 2.61
C LYS A 97 29.05 -7.27 4.02
N GLU A 98 27.87 -7.07 4.59
CA GLU A 98 27.55 -7.66 5.87
C GLU A 98 27.47 -9.21 5.74
N PRO A 99 27.76 -9.96 6.81
CA PRO A 99 27.87 -11.40 6.77
C PRO A 99 26.53 -12.13 6.60
N THR A 100 25.41 -11.43 6.86
CA THR A 100 24.05 -11.98 6.78
C THR A 100 23.09 -10.96 6.16
N ILE A 101 21.99 -11.45 5.59
CA ILE A 101 20.92 -10.60 5.04
C ILE A 101 20.33 -9.70 6.13
N ASP A 102 20.08 -10.24 7.31
CA ASP A 102 19.49 -9.49 8.43
C ASP A 102 20.41 -8.33 8.84
N ALA A 103 21.72 -8.58 8.95
CA ALA A 103 22.71 -7.54 9.25
C ALA A 103 22.81 -6.49 8.15
N GLU A 104 22.75 -6.90 6.87
CA GLU A 104 22.75 -5.98 5.72
C GLU A 104 21.53 -5.06 5.73
N VAL A 105 20.34 -5.60 6.03
CA VAL A 105 19.09 -4.83 6.14
C VAL A 105 19.17 -3.84 7.30
N GLU A 106 19.68 -4.27 8.46
CA GLU A 106 19.85 -3.42 9.63
C GLU A 106 20.84 -2.28 9.36
N ALA A 107 22.02 -2.58 8.79
CA ALA A 107 23.03 -1.60 8.43
C ALA A 107 22.50 -0.59 7.40
N THR A 108 21.77 -1.07 6.38
CA THR A 108 21.17 -0.22 5.35
C THR A 108 20.10 0.70 5.94
N CYS A 109 19.20 0.19 6.78
CA CYS A 109 18.19 1.02 7.46
C CYS A 109 18.84 2.05 8.40
N ALA A 110 19.88 1.65 9.15
CA ALA A 110 20.65 2.55 10.01
C ALA A 110 21.33 3.67 9.21
N PHE A 111 21.90 3.36 8.04
CA PHE A 111 22.46 4.35 7.13
C PHE A 111 21.40 5.38 6.72
N HIS A 112 20.23 4.93 6.26
CA HIS A 112 19.14 5.84 5.84
C HIS A 112 18.59 6.67 7.01
N LEU A 113 18.53 6.11 8.21
CA LEU A 113 18.12 6.85 9.42
C LEU A 113 19.13 7.95 9.79
N ALA A 114 20.43 7.67 9.72
CA ALA A 114 21.49 8.63 9.99
C ALA A 114 21.52 9.78 8.96
N HIS A 115 21.06 9.51 7.74
CA HIS A 115 21.06 10.45 6.62
C HIS A 115 19.67 10.97 6.25
N LEU A 116 18.65 10.67 7.07
CA LEU A 116 17.25 10.93 6.74
C LEU A 116 16.98 12.40 6.46
N GLU A 117 17.51 13.30 7.29
CA GLU A 117 17.35 14.74 7.07
C GLU A 117 17.83 15.11 5.66
N TYR A 118 19.06 14.72 5.31
CA TYR A 118 19.62 14.97 3.97
C TYR A 118 18.72 14.46 2.85
N SER A 119 18.25 13.21 2.94
CA SER A 119 17.37 12.60 1.93
C SER A 119 16.06 13.37 1.75
N LEU A 120 15.49 13.87 2.85
CA LEU A 120 14.23 14.62 2.83
C LEU A 120 14.37 16.05 2.27
N PHE A 121 15.59 16.56 2.14
CA PHE A 121 15.90 17.82 1.46
C PHE A 121 16.08 17.66 -0.06
N GLN A 122 16.26 16.44 -0.56
CA GLN A 122 16.53 16.22 -1.98
C GLN A 122 15.28 16.36 -2.86
N PRO A 123 15.44 16.64 -4.17
CA PRO A 123 14.32 16.70 -5.12
C PRO A 123 13.54 15.38 -5.21
N TRP A 124 14.21 14.26 -5.01
CA TRP A 124 13.65 12.90 -5.03
C TRP A 124 13.04 12.47 -3.69
N ALA A 125 12.90 13.36 -2.70
CA ALA A 125 12.36 13.02 -1.37
C ALA A 125 10.95 12.39 -1.40
N VAL A 126 10.12 12.76 -2.38
CA VAL A 126 8.76 12.19 -2.56
C VAL A 126 8.84 10.72 -2.94
N GLU A 127 9.70 10.40 -3.91
CA GLU A 127 9.90 9.04 -4.43
C GLU A 127 10.48 8.16 -3.34
N PHE A 128 11.53 8.63 -2.66
CA PHE A 128 12.13 7.95 -1.51
C PHE A 128 11.10 7.63 -0.42
N ALA A 129 10.29 8.62 -0.03
CA ALA A 129 9.27 8.41 1.00
C ALA A 129 8.19 7.41 0.54
N SER A 130 7.77 7.48 -0.72
CA SER A 130 6.80 6.55 -1.31
C SER A 130 7.31 5.11 -1.33
N ASP A 131 8.56 4.91 -1.73
CA ASP A 131 9.19 3.59 -1.79
C ASP A 131 9.36 3.00 -0.39
N VAL A 132 9.78 3.81 0.60
CA VAL A 132 9.85 3.37 2.01
C VAL A 132 8.47 2.98 2.53
N TYR A 133 7.41 3.73 2.22
CA TYR A 133 6.05 3.36 2.60
C TYR A 133 5.59 2.06 1.92
N GLY A 134 5.94 1.87 0.64
CA GLY A 134 5.65 0.65 -0.09
C GLY A 134 6.34 -0.57 0.51
N LEU A 135 7.63 -0.46 0.82
CA LEU A 135 8.40 -1.51 1.51
C LEU A 135 7.82 -1.82 2.87
N HIS A 136 7.45 -0.80 3.65
CA HIS A 136 6.85 -0.98 4.97
C HIS A 136 5.49 -1.69 4.90
N ALA A 137 4.63 -1.28 3.95
CA ALA A 137 3.34 -1.94 3.74
C ALA A 137 3.50 -3.41 3.32
N LYS A 138 4.42 -3.70 2.37
CA LYS A 138 4.78 -5.07 1.98
C LYS A 138 5.26 -5.88 3.18
N GLY A 139 6.16 -5.32 4.00
CA GLY A 139 6.67 -5.99 5.20
C GLY A 139 5.59 -6.27 6.24
N ARG A 140 4.68 -5.33 6.47
CA ARG A 140 3.52 -5.53 7.37
C ARG A 140 2.62 -6.66 6.89
N ALA A 141 2.37 -6.76 5.59
CA ALA A 141 1.59 -7.85 4.99
C ALA A 141 2.31 -9.20 5.12
N ALA A 142 3.60 -9.24 4.76
CA ALA A 142 4.44 -10.44 4.87
C ALA A 142 4.56 -10.96 6.31
N ALA A 143 4.69 -10.05 7.28
CA ALA A 143 4.77 -10.35 8.71
C ALA A 143 3.40 -10.61 9.37
N LYS A 144 2.29 -10.64 8.59
CA LYS A 144 0.90 -10.77 9.10
C LYS A 144 0.55 -9.76 10.21
N LYS A 145 1.31 -8.67 10.33
CA LYS A 145 1.02 -7.51 11.19
C LYS A 145 0.04 -6.56 10.54
N PHE A 146 -0.26 -6.78 9.27
CA PHE A 146 -1.43 -6.20 8.64
C PHE A 146 -2.67 -6.87 9.22
N SER A 147 -3.50 -6.10 9.93
CA SER A 147 -4.90 -6.49 10.03
C SER A 147 -5.45 -6.34 8.62
N GLU A 148 -5.58 -7.44 7.88
CA GLU A 148 -6.45 -7.48 6.69
C GLU A 148 -7.80 -6.92 7.15
N GLN A 149 -8.05 -5.64 6.86
CA GLN A 149 -9.37 -5.07 7.01
C GLN A 149 -10.17 -5.58 5.83
N ALA A 150 -10.45 -6.88 5.84
CA ALA A 150 -11.40 -7.51 4.97
C ALA A 150 -12.69 -6.69 5.11
N ARG A 151 -13.02 -5.92 4.07
CA ARG A 151 -14.05 -4.90 4.19
C ARG A 151 -15.39 -5.63 4.17
N ARG A 152 -16.09 -5.59 5.30
CA ARG A 152 -17.42 -6.18 5.44
C ARG A 152 -18.43 -5.25 4.79
N ILE A 153 -18.98 -5.66 3.66
CA ILE A 153 -20.09 -4.98 2.99
C ILE A 153 -21.39 -5.71 3.34
N PRO A 154 -22.51 -5.03 3.63
CA PRO A 154 -23.80 -5.70 3.80
C PRO A 154 -24.18 -6.53 2.58
N CYS A 155 -24.81 -7.67 2.81
CA CYS A 155 -25.30 -8.52 1.73
C CYS A 155 -26.31 -7.74 0.85
N PRO A 156 -26.20 -7.84 -0.48
CA PRO A 156 -27.11 -7.16 -1.39
C PRO A 156 -28.45 -7.87 -1.59
N SER A 157 -28.61 -9.13 -1.17
CA SER A 157 -29.85 -9.88 -1.34
C SER A 157 -30.94 -9.31 -0.44
N ASP A 158 -32.14 -9.15 -1.00
CA ASP A 158 -33.33 -8.83 -0.22
C ASP A 158 -33.50 -9.89 0.89
N ASP A 159 -33.81 -9.43 2.10
CA ASP A 159 -33.92 -10.19 3.35
C ASP A 159 -32.62 -10.73 4.00
N CYS A 160 -31.43 -10.50 3.42
CA CYS A 160 -30.17 -10.94 4.04
C CYS A 160 -29.47 -9.83 4.85
N LYS A 161 -29.49 -9.93 6.18
CA LYS A 161 -28.83 -8.97 7.10
C LYS A 161 -27.34 -9.27 7.37
N ARG A 162 -26.75 -10.25 6.67
CA ARG A 162 -25.34 -10.65 6.85
C ARG A 162 -24.42 -9.81 5.98
N PHE A 163 -23.14 -10.14 5.95
CA PHE A 163 -22.12 -9.40 5.21
C PHE A 163 -21.40 -10.28 4.19
N VAL A 164 -20.87 -9.63 3.16
CA VAL A 164 -19.87 -10.14 2.23
C VAL A 164 -18.53 -9.58 2.67
N VAL A 165 -17.51 -10.43 2.65
CA VAL A 165 -16.13 -10.03 2.95
C VAL A 165 -15.41 -9.84 1.62
N ILE A 166 -14.86 -8.64 1.40
CA ILE A 166 -14.10 -8.34 0.18
C ILE A 166 -12.62 -8.22 0.54
N ASP A 167 -11.82 -8.95 -0.22
CA ASP A 167 -10.37 -8.76 -0.31
C ASP A 167 -10.07 -7.71 -1.39
N VAL A 168 -9.29 -6.68 -1.03
CA VAL A 168 -9.03 -5.52 -1.87
C VAL A 168 -7.92 -5.80 -2.89
N GLU A 169 -7.11 -6.84 -2.68
CA GLU A 169 -6.06 -7.25 -3.62
C GLU A 169 -6.61 -8.13 -4.75
N ASN A 170 -7.70 -8.87 -4.48
CA ASN A 170 -8.34 -9.78 -5.43
C ASN A 170 -9.72 -9.27 -5.87
N LEU A 171 -9.75 -8.08 -6.49
CA LEU A 171 -10.97 -7.45 -7.02
C LEU A 171 -11.59 -8.23 -8.20
N SER A 172 -10.88 -9.21 -8.76
CA SER A 172 -11.32 -10.04 -9.88
C SER A 172 -12.13 -11.28 -9.45
N ASP A 173 -12.06 -11.65 -8.17
CA ASP A 173 -12.63 -12.90 -7.68
C ASP A 173 -14.13 -12.81 -7.34
N GLU A 174 -14.79 -13.97 -7.31
CA GLU A 174 -16.13 -14.11 -6.77
C GLU A 174 -16.09 -14.11 -5.23
N VAL A 175 -16.86 -13.21 -4.63
CA VAL A 175 -17.05 -13.10 -3.19
C VAL A 175 -18.43 -13.61 -2.79
N SER A 176 -18.50 -14.38 -1.70
CA SER A 176 -19.74 -15.00 -1.24
C SER A 176 -20.26 -14.38 0.06
N CYS A 177 -21.58 -14.25 0.18
CA CYS A 177 -22.19 -13.81 1.43
C CYS A 177 -22.12 -14.89 2.51
N PHE A 178 -21.76 -14.50 3.73
CA PHE A 178 -21.69 -15.44 4.85
C PHE A 178 -23.06 -16.01 5.27
N GLY A 179 -24.15 -15.29 4.97
CA GLY A 179 -25.52 -15.68 5.26
C GLY A 179 -26.16 -16.52 4.16
N CYS A 180 -26.56 -15.87 3.08
CA CYS A 180 -27.32 -16.51 1.99
C CYS A 180 -26.46 -17.34 1.02
N LYS A 181 -25.12 -17.37 1.20
CA LYS A 181 -24.16 -18.09 0.37
C LYS A 181 -24.16 -17.73 -1.12
N GLN A 182 -24.89 -16.70 -1.53
CA GLN A 182 -24.85 -16.20 -2.90
C GLN A 182 -23.46 -15.63 -3.20
N SER A 183 -22.92 -16.02 -4.35
CA SER A 183 -21.66 -15.52 -4.90
C SER A 183 -21.91 -14.34 -5.84
N TRP A 184 -21.02 -13.36 -5.76
CA TRP A 184 -21.06 -12.14 -6.55
C TRP A 184 -19.65 -11.83 -7.01
N THR A 185 -19.48 -11.32 -8.22
CA THR A 185 -18.23 -10.64 -8.56
C THR A 185 -18.17 -9.31 -7.82
N VAL A 186 -16.97 -8.87 -7.42
CA VAL A 186 -16.79 -7.57 -6.77
C VAL A 186 -17.34 -6.42 -7.65
N ALA A 187 -17.18 -6.52 -8.97
CA ALA A 187 -17.76 -5.58 -9.92
C ALA A 187 -19.30 -5.48 -9.81
N ARG A 188 -19.99 -6.60 -9.62
CA ARG A 188 -21.46 -6.64 -9.48
C ARG A 188 -21.90 -6.07 -8.13
N LEU A 189 -21.14 -6.30 -7.06
CA LEU A 189 -21.40 -5.70 -5.74
C LEU A 189 -21.23 -4.19 -5.74
N VAL A 190 -20.18 -3.68 -6.39
CA VAL A 190 -19.97 -2.25 -6.55
C VAL A 190 -21.12 -1.64 -7.37
N LYS A 191 -21.48 -2.26 -8.51
CA LYS A 191 -22.62 -1.81 -9.32
C LYS A 191 -23.92 -1.76 -8.53
N LEU A 192 -24.16 -2.76 -7.68
CA LEU A 192 -25.38 -2.84 -6.87
C LEU A 192 -25.36 -1.84 -5.70
N ALA A 193 -24.23 -1.68 -5.02
CA ALA A 193 -24.02 -0.62 -4.02
C ALA A 193 -24.23 0.79 -4.62
N MET A 194 -23.81 0.97 -5.87
CA MET A 194 -24.00 2.21 -6.65
C MET A 194 -25.43 2.44 -7.13
N SER A 195 -26.20 1.36 -7.34
CA SER A 195 -27.62 1.47 -7.71
C SER A 195 -28.53 1.87 -6.54
N ASN A 196 -27.99 1.90 -5.30
CA ASN A 196 -28.72 2.37 -4.13
C ASN A 196 -28.61 3.90 -4.00
N PRO A 197 -29.71 4.66 -4.20
CA PRO A 197 -29.68 6.13 -4.19
C PRO A 197 -29.31 6.74 -2.83
N HIS A 198 -29.36 5.96 -1.75
CA HIS A 198 -29.20 6.45 -0.38
C HIS A 198 -27.77 6.31 0.18
N ARG A 199 -26.83 5.69 -0.56
CA ARG A 199 -25.45 5.48 -0.09
C ARG A 199 -24.42 6.08 -1.04
N LYS A 200 -23.65 7.05 -0.54
CA LYS A 200 -22.51 7.63 -1.25
C LYS A 200 -21.25 6.80 -1.01
N PHE A 201 -20.51 6.50 -2.08
CA PHE A 201 -19.34 5.62 -2.03
C PHE A 201 -18.08 6.42 -2.33
N PHE A 202 -17.15 6.47 -1.38
CA PHE A 202 -15.92 7.25 -1.49
C PHE A 202 -14.71 6.34 -1.73
N LEU A 203 -13.98 6.57 -2.81
CA LEU A 203 -12.80 5.79 -3.22
C LEU A 203 -11.61 6.71 -3.46
N ASP A 204 -10.39 6.20 -3.30
CA ASP A 204 -9.18 6.93 -3.70
C ASP A 204 -9.02 6.92 -5.23
N VAL A 205 -8.15 7.81 -5.72
CA VAL A 205 -7.95 8.00 -7.16
C VAL A 205 -7.31 6.78 -7.82
N GLU A 206 -6.49 6.03 -7.08
CA GLU A 206 -5.87 4.81 -7.56
C GLU A 206 -6.91 3.71 -7.84
N ALA A 207 -7.81 3.45 -6.89
CA ALA A 207 -8.90 2.49 -7.07
C ALA A 207 -9.85 2.92 -8.19
N ILE A 208 -10.17 4.22 -8.28
CA ILE A 208 -11.03 4.76 -9.36
C ILE A 208 -10.36 4.57 -10.73
N SER A 209 -9.05 4.84 -10.82
CA SER A 209 -8.24 4.69 -12.04
C SER A 209 -8.20 3.25 -12.52
N LEU A 210 -7.96 2.32 -11.59
CA LEU A 210 -7.95 0.90 -11.86
C LEU A 210 -9.33 0.41 -12.36
N TRP A 211 -10.41 0.89 -11.73
CA TRP A 211 -11.77 0.42 -12.03
C TRP A 211 -12.32 0.95 -13.35
N LEU A 212 -12.12 2.25 -13.62
CA LEU A 212 -12.60 2.90 -14.84
C LEU A 212 -11.63 2.72 -16.02
N LYS A 213 -10.44 2.16 -15.78
CA LYS A 213 -9.36 2.04 -16.77
C LYS A 213 -8.99 3.39 -17.43
N ILE A 214 -9.12 4.48 -16.68
CA ILE A 214 -8.73 5.84 -17.08
C ILE A 214 -7.57 6.31 -16.22
N SER A 215 -6.74 7.21 -16.77
CA SER A 215 -5.58 7.71 -16.04
C SER A 215 -5.99 8.52 -14.79
N GLN A 216 -5.17 8.47 -13.73
CA GLN A 216 -5.39 9.31 -12.54
C GLN A 216 -5.49 10.80 -12.89
N ARG A 217 -4.72 11.28 -13.87
CA ARG A 217 -4.75 12.67 -14.38
C ARG A 217 -6.12 13.05 -14.97
N GLU A 218 -6.81 12.09 -15.59
CA GLU A 218 -8.14 12.29 -16.14
C GLU A 218 -9.20 12.33 -15.04
N ILE A 219 -9.06 11.49 -14.01
CA ILE A 219 -9.92 11.53 -12.82
C ILE A 219 -9.80 12.87 -12.10
N TYR A 220 -8.57 13.36 -11.88
CA TYR A 220 -8.38 14.70 -11.29
C TYR A 220 -9.01 15.82 -12.13
N ARG A 221 -9.00 15.71 -13.47
CA ARG A 221 -9.69 16.65 -14.35
C ARG A 221 -11.20 16.59 -14.19
N ILE A 222 -11.78 15.39 -14.13
CA ILE A 222 -13.22 15.17 -13.92
C ILE A 222 -13.65 15.74 -12.56
N VAL A 223 -12.91 15.38 -11.51
CA VAL A 223 -13.13 15.88 -10.14
C VAL A 223 -13.16 17.41 -10.10
N LYS A 224 -12.17 18.06 -10.73
CA LYS A 224 -12.07 19.52 -10.75
C LYS A 224 -13.16 20.19 -11.59
N ARG A 225 -13.57 19.57 -12.71
CA ARG A 225 -14.55 20.13 -13.65
C ARG A 225 -15.99 20.01 -13.15
N HIS A 226 -16.31 18.91 -12.45
CA HIS A 226 -17.68 18.57 -12.04
C HIS A 226 -17.92 18.72 -10.53
N ASP A 227 -16.98 19.33 -9.81
CA ASP A 227 -17.03 19.57 -8.36
C ASP A 227 -17.47 18.34 -7.55
N ILE A 228 -16.79 17.22 -7.82
CA ILE A 228 -17.12 15.93 -7.21
C ILE A 228 -16.91 15.98 -5.69
N GLU A 229 -17.91 15.54 -4.93
CA GLU A 229 -17.86 15.48 -3.47
C GLU A 229 -16.66 14.64 -2.99
N LYS A 230 -15.90 15.19 -2.02
CA LYS A 230 -14.72 14.53 -1.46
C LYS A 230 -14.78 14.44 0.07
N ARG A 231 -14.15 13.40 0.61
CA ARG A 231 -13.89 13.22 2.05
C ARG A 231 -12.40 12.92 2.24
N GLY A 232 -11.64 13.94 2.64
CA GLY A 232 -10.18 13.82 2.74
C GLY A 232 -9.56 13.59 1.35
N SER A 233 -8.89 12.44 1.18
CA SER A 233 -8.29 11.99 -0.09
C SER A 233 -9.20 11.09 -0.92
N LEU A 234 -10.44 10.86 -0.48
CA LEU A 234 -11.40 9.98 -1.15
C LEU A 234 -12.47 10.80 -1.89
N TYR A 235 -12.85 10.35 -3.09
CA TYR A 235 -13.81 11.01 -3.98
C TYR A 235 -15.07 10.17 -4.16
N ASN A 236 -16.22 10.84 -4.29
CA ASN A 236 -17.49 10.15 -4.53
C ASN A 236 -17.48 9.49 -5.91
N PHE A 237 -17.36 8.17 -5.91
CA PHE A 237 -17.26 7.36 -7.10
C PHE A 237 -18.53 7.38 -7.94
N GLY A 238 -19.70 7.46 -7.28
CA GLY A 238 -21.00 7.50 -7.96
C GLY A 238 -21.14 8.72 -8.86
N ASP A 239 -20.64 9.87 -8.41
CA ASP A 239 -20.72 11.12 -9.17
C ASP A 239 -19.72 11.13 -10.33
N ILE A 240 -18.54 10.51 -10.17
CA ILE A 240 -17.57 10.34 -11.26
C ILE A 240 -18.15 9.43 -12.36
N LEU A 241 -18.80 8.34 -11.99
CA LEU A 241 -19.37 7.41 -12.96
C LEU A 241 -20.52 8.01 -13.78
N LYS A 242 -21.37 8.85 -13.17
CA LYS A 242 -22.40 9.60 -13.88
C LYS A 242 -21.82 10.52 -14.96
N VAL A 243 -20.61 11.03 -14.75
CA VAL A 243 -19.92 11.89 -15.72
C VAL A 243 -19.23 11.08 -16.81
N VAL A 244 -18.67 9.91 -16.47
CA VAL A 244 -17.91 9.06 -17.40
C VAL A 244 -18.82 8.20 -18.30
N GLN A 245 -20.05 7.90 -17.87
CA GLN A 245 -21.02 7.10 -18.64
C GLN A 245 -21.92 7.93 -19.57
N VAL A 246 -21.57 9.18 -19.84
CA VAL A 246 -22.16 10.03 -20.90
C VAL A 246 -21.16 10.15 -22.05
#